data_AF-A0A967K0S3-F1
#
_entry.id   AF-A0A967K0S3-F1
#
_cell.length_a   1.000
_cell.length_b   1.000
_cell.length_c   1.000
_cell.angle_alpha   90.00
_cell.angle_beta   90.00
_cell.angle_gamma   90.00
#
_symmetry.space_group_name_H-M   'P 1'
#
loop_
_entity.id
_entity.type
_entity.pdbx_description
1 polymer ?
#
loop_
_entity_poly.entity_id
_entity_poly.type
_entity_poly.pdbx_seq_one_letter_code
_entity_poly.pdbx_strand_id
1 'polypeptide(L)' 'MPRELINSQNCRDFALRWAKENRRGWDQDRVAGIYLDIINTKVRLIIQKSVNSHPTIGKTIKEIV' A
#
# COMPACT_ATOMS: atom_id res chain seq x y z
N MET A 1 2.11 11.03 -13.68
CA MET A 1 2.47 9.86 -12.86
C MET A 1 1.36 9.64 -11.83
N PRO A 2 0.72 8.46 -11.73
CA PRO A 2 -0.19 8.22 -10.61
C PRO A 2 0.62 8.32 -9.31
N ARG A 3 0.19 9.17 -8.37
CA ARG A 3 0.77 9.22 -7.03
C ARG A 3 0.76 7.81 -6.43
N GLU A 4 1.91 7.35 -5.95
CA GLU A 4 1.96 6.14 -5.12
C GLU A 4 1.09 6.37 -3.89
N LEU A 5 0.20 5.41 -3.60
CA LEU A 5 -0.68 5.45 -2.42
C LEU A 5 0.05 4.96 -1.17
N ILE A 6 1.21 4.33 -1.35
CA ILE A 6 2.03 3.76 -0.30
C ILE A 6 3.32 4.55 -0.14
N ASN A 7 3.90 4.48 1.06
CA ASN A 7 5.27 4.88 1.27
C ASN A 7 6.19 3.71 0.89
N SER A 8 6.73 3.78 -0.33
CA SER A 8 7.58 2.73 -0.90
C SER A 8 8.79 2.40 -0.04
N GLN A 9 9.39 3.37 0.65
CA GLN A 9 10.54 3.13 1.52
C GLN A 9 10.15 2.28 2.73
N ASN A 10 9.10 2.67 3.46
CA ASN A 10 8.61 1.91 4.62
C ASN A 10 8.19 0.48 4.23
N CYS A 11 7.59 0.31 3.05
CA CYS A 11 7.22 -1.00 2.54
C CYS A 11 8.44 -1.89 2.25
N ARG A 12 9.53 -1.32 1.73
CA ARG A 12 10.80 -2.04 1.52
C ARG A 12 11.43 -2.46 2.85
N ASP A 13 11.55 -1.52 3.79
CA ASP A 13 12.18 -1.76 5.09
C ASP A 13 11.45 -2.85 5.88
N PHE A 14 10.11 -2.80 5.85
CA PHE A 14 9.30 -3.86 6.44
C PHE A 14 9.54 -5.22 5.78
N ALA A 15 9.54 -5.28 4.45
CA ALA A 15 9.71 -6.54 3.71
C ALA A 15 11.06 -7.20 4.02
N LEU A 16 12.15 -6.41 4.04
CA LEU A 16 13.49 -6.89 4.37
C LEU A 16 13.57 -7.37 5.83
N ARG A 17 13.01 -6.61 6.78
CA ARG A 17 12.96 -7.01 8.19
C ARG A 17 12.18 -8.32 8.38
N TRP A 18 10.99 -8.40 7.81
CA TRP A 18 10.15 -9.59 7.90
C TRP A 18 10.84 -10.81 7.26
N ALA A 19 11.49 -10.64 6.11
CA ALA A 19 12.24 -11.72 5.46
C ALA A 19 13.37 -12.24 6.35
N LYS A 20 14.15 -11.33 6.97
CA LYS A 20 15.23 -11.69 7.91
C LYS A 20 14.72 -12.47 9.12
N GLU A 21 13.56 -12.09 9.65
CA GLU A 21 12.94 -12.73 10.82
C GLU A 21 12.34 -14.11 10.49
N ASN A 22 11.80 -14.28 9.27
CA ASN A 22 10.97 -15.44 8.92
C ASN A 22 11.65 -16.42 7.95
N ARG A 23 12.77 -16.05 7.32
CA ARG A 23 13.52 -16.90 6.39
C ARG A 23 14.97 -17.04 6.84
N ARG A 24 15.22 -18.01 7.72
CA ARG A 24 16.59 -18.34 8.18
C ARG A 24 17.48 -18.72 6.99
N GLY A 25 18.66 -18.11 6.91
CA GLY A 25 19.65 -18.37 5.87
C GLY A 25 19.40 -17.67 4.53
N TRP A 26 18.37 -16.82 4.44
CA TRP A 26 18.13 -15.98 3.27
C TRP A 26 18.68 -14.59 3.48
N ASP A 27 19.75 -14.25 2.77
CA ASP A 27 20.35 -12.92 2.80
C ASP A 27 19.67 -12.06 1.73
N GLN A 28 18.69 -11.25 2.15
CA GLN A 28 17.92 -10.39 1.25
C GLN A 28 18.37 -8.94 1.46
N ASP A 29 18.96 -8.35 0.42
CA ASP A 29 19.43 -6.95 0.41
C ASP A 29 18.48 -6.03 -0.39
N ARG A 30 17.59 -6.61 -1.21
CA ARG A 30 16.79 -5.88 -2.20
C ARG A 30 15.35 -6.36 -2.24
N VAL A 31 14.50 -5.40 -2.61
CA VAL A 31 13.08 -5.62 -2.90
C VAL A 31 12.83 -5.21 -4.34
N ALA A 32 12.26 -6.11 -5.14
CA ALA A 32 11.97 -5.84 -6.55
C ALA A 32 10.93 -4.72 -6.70
N GLY A 33 11.08 -3.85 -7.70
CA GLY A 33 10.11 -2.77 -7.97
C GLY A 33 8.68 -3.28 -8.14
N ILE A 34 8.52 -4.41 -8.83
CA ILE A 34 7.22 -5.07 -9.07
C ILE A 34 6.48 -5.43 -7.78
N TYR A 35 7.19 -5.69 -6.67
CA TYR A 35 6.55 -5.95 -5.37
C TYR A 35 5.79 -4.70 -4.88
N LEU A 36 6.37 -3.52 -5.04
CA LEU A 36 5.74 -2.26 -4.65
C LEU A 36 4.55 -1.93 -5.54
N ASP A 37 4.67 -2.17 -6.85
CA ASP A 37 3.56 -1.99 -7.80
C ASP A 37 2.35 -2.87 -7.44
N ILE A 38 2.61 -4.12 -7.05
CA ILE A 38 1.57 -5.06 -6.60
C ILE A 38 0.88 -4.55 -5.32
N ILE A 39 1.65 -4.07 -4.33
CA ILE A 39 1.07 -3.53 -3.09
C ILE A 39 0.22 -2.30 -3.39
N ASN A 40 0.77 -1.36 -4.15
CA ASN A 40 0.07 -0.13 -4.52
C ASN A 40 -1.24 -0.43 -5.26
N THR A 41 -1.24 -1.42 -6.14
CA THR A 41 -2.44 -1.92 -6.84
C THR A 41 -3.46 -2.49 -5.85
N LYS A 42 -3.04 -3.34 -4.91
CA LYS A 42 -3.94 -3.92 -3.89
C LYS A 42 -4.58 -2.84 -3.02
N VAL A 43 -3.80 -1.85 -2.57
CA VAL A 43 -4.31 -0.72 -1.78
C VAL A 43 -5.34 0.08 -2.57
N ARG A 44 -5.07 0.36 -3.85
CA ARG A 44 -6.03 1.03 -4.74
C ARG A 44 -7.34 0.27 -4.85
N LEU A 45 -7.29 -1.05 -5.05
CA LEU A 45 -8.49 -1.89 -5.14
C LEU A 45 -9.29 -1.89 -3.84
N ILE A 46 -8.63 -1.92 -2.68
CA ILE A 46 -9.29 -1.83 -1.37
C ILE A 46 -10.00 -0.48 -1.24
N ILE A 47 -9.33 0.63 -1.55
CA ILE A 47 -9.92 1.98 -1.49
C ILE A 47 -11.13 2.07 -2.42
N GLN A 48 -10.99 1.62 -3.67
CA GLN A 48 -12.09 1.61 -4.64
C GLN A 48 -13.27 0.79 -4.15
N LYS A 49 -13.02 -0.40 -3.58
CA LYS A 49 -14.08 -1.25 -3.01
C LYS A 49 -14.78 -0.54 -1.85
N SER A 50 -14.03 0.09 -0.94
CA SER A 50 -14.59 0.83 0.21
C SER A 50 -15.40 2.06 -0.20
N VAL A 51 -14.96 2.79 -1.24
CA VAL A 51 -15.71 3.91 -1.82
C VAL A 51 -17.02 3.40 -2.44
N ASN A 52 -16.95 2.36 -3.26
CA ASN A 52 -18.13 1.80 -3.93
C ASN A 52 -19.13 1.17 -2.96
N SER A 53 -18.67 0.65 -1.81
CA SER A 53 -19.56 0.11 -0.77
C SER A 53 -20.27 1.19 0.05
N HIS A 54 -19.88 2.46 -0.08
CA HIS A 54 -20.51 3.56 0.64
C HIS A 54 -20.90 4.68 -0.35
N PRO A 55 -22.13 4.65 -0.88
CA PRO A 55 -22.61 5.65 -1.85
C PRO A 55 -22.70 7.09 -1.29
N THR A 56 -22.38 7.28 -0.01
CA THR A 56 -22.32 8.58 0.69
C THR A 56 -20.90 9.11 0.86
N ILE A 57 -19.84 8.34 0.56
CA ILE A 57 -18.46 8.84 0.55
C ILE A 57 -18.36 9.88 -0.58
N GLY A 58 -18.32 11.16 -0.21
CA GLY A 58 -18.42 12.32 -1.12
C GLY A 58 -19.67 13.18 -0.92
N LYS A 59 -20.72 12.68 -0.26
CA LYS A 59 -21.89 13.49 0.17
C LYS A 59 -21.69 14.16 1.52
N THR A 60 -20.69 13.75 2.29
CA THR A 60 -20.27 14.44 3.52
C THR A 60 -19.24 15.53 3.19
N ILE A 61 -19.60 16.50 2.35
CA ILE A 61 -18.98 17.82 2.43
C ILE A 61 -19.75 18.49 3.57
N LYS A 62 -19.21 18.45 4.79
CA LYS A 62 -19.64 19.42 5.79
C LYS A 62 -19.18 20.77 5.23
N GLU A 63 -20.13 21.59 4.79
CA GLU A 63 -19.89 23.04 4.77
C GLU A 63 -19.36 23.39 6.16
N ILE A 64 -18.08 23.71 6.22
CA ILE A 64 -17.55 24.47 7.33
C ILE A 64 -18.10 25.87 7.06
N VAL A 65 -19.25 26.17 7.66
CA VAL A 65 -19.79 27.53 7.78
C VAL A 65 -18.88 28.32 8.69
#